data_AF-A0A9N7RA02-F1
#
_entry.id   AF-A0A9N7RA02-F1
#
_cell.length_a   1.000
_cell.length_b   1.000
_cell.length_c   1.000
_cell.angle_alpha   90.00
_cell.angle_beta   90.00
_cell.angle_gamma   90.00
#
_symmetry.space_group_name_H-M   'P 1'
#
loop_
_entity.id
_entity.type
_entity.pdbx_description
1 polymer ?
#
loop_
_entity_poly.entity_id
_entity_poly.type
_entity_poly.pdbx_seq_one_letter_code
_entity_poly.pdbx_strand_id
1 'polypeptide(L)'
;MGKEKIEADDFIALLKYSPCPYREFRRSMAEMVEVRLGGGEKVDWDFLEELLFRYLDLNNEKTHRNVLRAFVDLVVVLHENDWRSPGRQRRPWEGVRGGGGRLLKGEK
;
A
#
# COMPACT_ATOMS: atom_id res chain seq x y z
N MET A 1 -21.87 18.45 -31.04
CA MET A 1 -21.04 18.10 -29.86
C MET A 1 -19.60 18.46 -30.18
N GLY A 2 -19.14 19.61 -29.68
CA GLY A 2 -17.78 20.09 -29.92
C GLY A 2 -16.78 19.22 -29.17
N LYS A 3 -15.72 18.80 -29.85
CA LYS A 3 -14.58 18.14 -29.20
C LYS A 3 -13.75 19.24 -28.57
N GLU A 4 -13.85 19.39 -27.26
CA GLU A 4 -13.00 20.30 -26.50
C GLU A 4 -11.57 19.76 -26.57
N LYS A 5 -10.74 20.51 -27.30
CA LYS A 5 -9.34 20.19 -27.53
C LYS A 5 -8.59 20.91 -26.42
N ILE A 6 -8.26 20.20 -25.35
CA ILE A 6 -7.46 20.75 -24.26
C ILE A 6 -6.07 21.03 -24.84
N GLU A 7 -5.75 22.30 -25.07
CA GLU A 7 -4.45 22.73 -25.58
C GLU A 7 -3.45 22.78 -24.42
N ALA A 8 -2.18 22.47 -24.71
CA ALA A 8 -1.15 22.36 -23.68
C ALA A 8 -0.86 23.69 -22.94
N ASP A 9 -1.39 24.82 -23.43
CA ASP A 9 -1.32 26.14 -22.81
C ASP A 9 -2.28 26.35 -21.62
N ASP A 10 -3.20 25.42 -21.36
CA ASP A 10 -4.09 25.51 -20.19
C ASP A 10 -3.44 25.04 -18.87
N PHE A 11 -2.19 24.56 -18.91
CA PHE A 11 -1.50 24.06 -17.72
C PHE A 11 -0.43 25.04 -17.23
N ILE A 12 -0.65 25.62 -16.05
CA ILE A 12 0.35 26.45 -15.36
C ILE A 12 1.17 25.55 -14.42
N ALA A 13 2.46 25.35 -14.75
CA ALA A 13 3.40 24.66 -13.87
C ALA A 13 3.96 25.64 -12.81
N LEU A 14 3.58 25.46 -11.55
CA LEU A 14 4.11 26.22 -10.43
C LEU A 14 5.20 25.42 -9.71
N LEU A 15 6.39 26.02 -9.56
CA LEU A 15 7.46 25.47 -8.73
C LEU A 15 7.09 25.62 -7.25
N LYS A 16 6.38 24.63 -6.71
CA LYS A 16 5.90 24.64 -5.33
C LYS A 16 6.98 24.10 -4.38
N TYR A 17 7.68 24.99 -3.70
CA TYR A 17 8.52 24.63 -2.56
C TYR A 17 7.63 24.43 -1.32
N SER A 18 7.35 23.18 -0.97
CA SER A 18 6.63 22.87 0.27
C SER A 18 7.58 22.98 1.47
N PRO A 19 7.13 23.56 2.61
CA PRO A 19 7.91 23.58 3.84
C PRO A 19 8.11 22.19 4.46
N CYS A 20 7.26 21.21 4.10
CA CYS A 20 7.28 19.84 4.64
C CYS A 20 7.11 18.81 3.52
N PRO A 21 8.09 18.64 2.60
CA PRO A 21 7.95 17.80 1.41
C PRO A 21 7.60 16.34 1.74
N TYR A 22 8.23 15.78 2.78
CA TYR A 22 7.92 14.44 3.28
C TYR A 22 6.41 14.23 3.58
N ARG A 23 5.79 15.18 4.29
CA ARG A 23 4.39 15.06 4.74
C ARG A 23 3.43 15.12 3.55
N GLU A 24 3.74 15.98 2.59
CA GLU A 24 2.94 16.13 1.38
C GLU A 24 3.04 14.89 0.48
N PHE A 25 4.24 14.34 0.29
CA PHE A 25 4.40 13.08 -0.46
C PHE A 25 3.66 11.93 0.21
N ARG A 26 3.80 11.78 1.53
CA ARG A 26 3.10 10.72 2.27
C ARG A 26 1.59 10.83 2.12
N ARG A 27 1.03 12.04 2.26
CA ARG A 27 -0.41 12.28 2.09
C ARG A 27 -0.86 11.92 0.68
N SER A 28 -0.16 12.42 -0.33
CA SER A 28 -0.53 12.20 -1.73
C SER A 28 -0.45 10.72 -2.14
N MET A 29 0.57 9.98 -1.68
CA MET A 29 0.66 8.54 -1.92
C MET A 29 -0.48 7.77 -1.21
N ALA A 30 -0.81 8.14 0.03
CA ALA A 30 -1.88 7.52 0.78
C ALA A 30 -3.25 7.73 0.11
N GLU A 31 -3.54 8.94 -0.37
CA GLU A 31 -4.76 9.26 -1.12
C GLU A 31 -4.87 8.41 -2.39
N MET A 32 -3.78 8.25 -3.16
CA MET A 32 -3.79 7.41 -4.37
C MET A 32 -4.01 5.92 -4.05
N VAL A 33 -3.41 5.44 -2.96
CA VAL A 33 -3.61 4.06 -2.50
C VAL A 33 -5.04 3.85 -2.00
N GLU A 34 -5.62 4.80 -1.27
CA GLU A 34 -7.00 4.74 -0.76
C GLU A 34 -8.02 4.67 -1.91
N VAL A 35 -7.87 5.52 -2.93
CA VAL A 35 -8.73 5.50 -4.12
C VAL A 35 -8.67 4.15 -4.83
N ARG A 36 -7.47 3.54 -4.89
CA ARG A 36 -7.29 2.24 -5.56
C ARG A 36 -7.72 1.05 -4.72
N LEU A 37 -7.56 1.11 -3.40
CA LEU A 37 -7.96 0.05 -2.47
C LEU A 37 -9.45 0.08 -2.11
N GLY A 38 -10.15 1.19 -2.37
CA GLY A 38 -11.57 1.30 -2.73
C GLY A 38 -12.64 0.49 -1.97
N GLY A 39 -12.33 -0.19 -0.87
CA GLY A 39 -13.21 -1.19 -0.27
C GLY A 39 -12.56 -2.30 0.57
N GLY A 40 -11.25 -2.26 0.85
CA GLY A 40 -10.60 -3.23 1.74
C GLY A 40 -10.00 -4.44 1.02
N GLU A 41 -9.67 -4.29 -0.26
CA GLU A 41 -8.89 -5.28 -1.00
C GLU A 41 -7.42 -5.31 -0.52
N LYS A 42 -6.74 -6.40 -0.89
CA LYS A 42 -5.33 -6.62 -0.57
C LYS A 42 -4.46 -5.56 -1.24
N VAL A 43 -3.42 -5.13 -0.54
CA VAL A 43 -2.40 -4.21 -1.07
C VAL A 43 -1.80 -4.77 -2.37
N ASP A 44 -1.98 -4.02 -3.46
CA ASP A 44 -1.34 -4.26 -4.76
C ASP A 44 0.10 -3.70 -4.73
N TRP A 45 1.06 -4.62 -4.61
CA TRP A 45 2.47 -4.29 -4.50
C TRP A 45 3.07 -3.79 -5.82
N ASP A 46 2.58 -4.29 -6.96
CA ASP A 46 3.06 -3.87 -8.27
C ASP A 46 2.68 -2.41 -8.54
N PHE A 47 1.46 -2.03 -8.14
CA PHE A 47 1.03 -0.63 -8.18
C PHE A 47 1.85 0.28 -7.25
N LEU A 48 2.15 -0.15 -6.03
CA LEU A 48 2.96 0.62 -5.09
C LEU A 48 4.38 0.86 -5.62
N GLU A 49 4.96 -0.15 -6.27
CA GLU A 49 6.27 -0.03 -6.93
C GLU A 49 6.22 0.98 -8.09
N GLU A 50 5.22 0.88 -8.98
CA GLU A 50 5.05 1.86 -10.07
C GLU A 50 4.86 3.29 -9.51
N LEU A 51 4.07 3.43 -8.44
CA LEU A 51 3.84 4.70 -7.77
C LEU A 51 5.15 5.29 -7.27
N LEU A 52 5.98 4.49 -6.60
CA LEU A 52 7.30 4.94 -6.14
C LEU A 52 8.18 5.40 -7.32
N PHE A 53 8.25 4.61 -8.39
CA PHE A 53 9.06 4.97 -9.56
C PHE A 53 8.62 6.28 -10.17
N ARG A 54 7.32 6.55 -10.29
CA ARG A 54 6.85 7.85 -10.79
C ARG A 54 7.29 9.01 -9.92
N TYR A 55 7.23 8.89 -8.59
CA TYR A 55 7.71 9.96 -7.71
C TYR A 55 9.23 10.13 -7.78
N LEU A 56 10.01 9.08 -8.01
CA LEU A 56 11.46 9.21 -8.19
C LEU A 56 11.78 9.88 -9.53
N ASP A 57 11.12 9.47 -10.62
CA ASP A 57 11.39 9.98 -11.97
C ASP A 57 10.95 11.44 -12.14
N LEU A 58 9.82 11.83 -11.53
CA LEU A 58 9.31 13.20 -11.56
C LEU A 58 10.08 14.18 -10.65
N ASN A 59 10.92 13.70 -9.74
CA ASN A 59 11.58 14.54 -8.73
C ASN A 59 13.09 14.56 -8.86
N ASN A 60 13.70 15.68 -8.49
CA ASN A 60 15.15 15.83 -8.42
C ASN A 60 15.74 14.88 -7.35
N GLU A 61 17.02 14.50 -7.47
CA GLU A 61 17.69 13.60 -6.53
C GLU A 61 17.63 14.08 -5.06
N LYS A 62 17.64 15.41 -4.84
CA LYS A 62 17.53 16.02 -3.50
C LYS A 62 16.20 15.70 -2.82
N THR A 63 15.14 15.47 -3.59
CA THR A 63 13.79 15.15 -3.10
C THR A 63 13.57 13.65 -2.92
N HIS A 64 14.37 12.79 -3.57
CA HIS A 64 14.24 11.32 -3.48
C HIS A 64 14.30 10.81 -2.04
N ARG A 65 15.16 11.38 -1.19
CA ARG A 65 15.23 11.01 0.24
C ARG A 65 13.88 11.19 0.95
N ASN A 66 13.14 12.26 0.63
CA ASN A 66 11.84 12.52 1.24
C ASN A 66 10.77 11.59 0.67
N VAL A 67 10.82 11.31 -0.64
CA VAL A 67 9.94 10.36 -1.33
C VAL A 67 10.10 8.95 -0.74
N LEU A 68 11.33 8.44 -0.66
CA LEU A 68 11.62 7.11 -0.10
C LEU A 68 11.17 7.00 1.35
N ARG A 69 11.44 8.02 2.17
CA ARG A 69 11.00 8.02 3.57
C ARG A 69 9.48 7.98 3.69
N ALA A 70 8.78 8.80 2.91
CA ALA A 70 7.31 8.82 2.88
C ALA A 70 6.73 7.46 2.44
N PHE A 71 7.37 6.82 1.45
CA PHE A 71 6.97 5.52 0.93
C PHE A 71 7.16 4.40 1.95
N VAL A 72 8.31 4.31 2.62
CA VAL A 72 8.55 3.29 3.66
C VAL A 72 7.53 3.43 4.79
N ASP A 73 7.28 4.66 5.26
CA ASP A 73 6.30 4.91 6.32
C ASP A 73 4.86 4.58 5.89
N LEU A 74 4.54 4.69 4.60
CA LEU A 74 3.26 4.26 4.04
C LEU A 74 3.16 2.72 4.04
N VAL A 75 4.18 2.03 3.55
CA VAL A 75 4.21 0.56 3.47
C VAL A 75 4.08 -0.09 4.84
N VAL A 76 4.74 0.46 5.87
CA VAL A 76 4.60 -0.02 7.26
C VAL A 76 3.16 0.06 7.73
N VAL A 77 2.47 1.18 7.49
CA VAL A 77 1.06 1.35 7.88
C VAL A 77 0.15 0.39 7.12
N LEU A 78 0.38 0.22 5.81
CA LEU A 78 -0.40 -0.72 5.00
C LEU A 78 -0.23 -2.16 5.49
N HIS A 79 1.00 -2.56 5.85
CA HIS A 79 1.29 -3.88 6.37
C HIS A 79 0.65 -4.12 7.76
N GLU A 80 0.67 -3.12 8.64
CA GLU A 80 -0.02 -3.19 9.94
C GLU A 80 -1.54 -3.32 9.78
N ASN A 81 -2.14 -2.62 8.82
CA ASN A 81 -3.57 -2.74 8.51
C ASN A 81 -3.94 -4.10 7.91
N ASP A 82 -3.09 -4.64 7.04
CA ASP A 82 -3.27 -5.99 6.48
C ASP A 82 -3.13 -7.08 7.57
N TRP A 83 -2.26 -6.87 8.57
CA TRP A 83 -2.15 -7.75 9.74
C TRP A 83 -3.36 -7.68 10.67
N ARG A 84 -3.93 -6.48 10.85
CA ARG A 84 -5.11 -6.26 11.72
C ARG A 84 -6.42 -6.72 11.07
N SER A 85 -6.42 -6.96 9.77
CA SER A 85 -7.58 -7.51 9.07
C SER A 85 -7.87 -8.94 9.56
N PRO A 86 -9.10 -9.24 10.03
CA PRO A 86 -9.43 -10.50 10.71
C PRO A 86 -9.31 -11.76 9.82
N GLY A 87 -9.01 -11.62 8.52
CA GLY A 87 -8.79 -12.73 7.59
C GLY A 87 -7.41 -13.38 7.66
N ARG A 88 -6.41 -12.77 8.31
CA ARG A 88 -5.03 -13.25 8.36
C ARG A 88 -4.55 -13.52 9.79
N GLN A 89 -5.43 -13.92 10.71
CA GLN A 89 -5.00 -14.53 11.96
C GLN A 89 -4.30 -15.84 11.61
N ARG A 90 -2.96 -15.77 11.45
CA ARG A 90 -2.05 -16.91 11.35
C ARG A 90 -2.52 -17.93 12.37
N ARG A 91 -3.05 -19.06 11.89
CA ARG A 91 -3.31 -20.18 12.78
C ARG A 91 -1.99 -20.48 13.50
N PRO A 92 -1.95 -20.45 14.84
CA PRO A 92 -0.80 -20.95 15.56
C PRO A 92 -0.52 -22.36 15.04
N TRP A 93 0.74 -22.63 14.72
CA TRP A 93 1.20 -23.97 14.40
C TRP A 93 0.85 -24.88 15.57
N GLU A 94 -0.24 -25.65 15.45
CA GLU A 94 -0.53 -26.76 16.36
C GLU A 94 0.50 -27.84 16.06
N GLY A 95 1.55 -27.83 16.85
CA GLY A 95 2.59 -28.82 16.82
C GLY A 95 2.00 -30.22 16.92
N VAL A 96 2.46 -31.07 16.01
CA VAL A 96 2.50 -32.52 16.16
C VAL A 96 3.00 -32.84 17.59
N ARG A 97 2.07 -33.21 18.48
CA ARG A 97 2.39 -33.86 19.75
C ARG A 97 1.41 -34.99 19.93
N GLY A 98 1.94 -36.21 19.80
CA GLY A 98 1.16 -37.43 19.79
C GLY A 98 0.52 -37.78 21.14
N GLY A 99 -0.25 -38.86 21.10
CA GLY A 99 -0.62 -39.61 22.28
C GLY A 99 -2.01 -40.23 22.19
N GLY A 100 -2.05 -41.56 22.14
CA GLY A 100 -3.13 -42.34 22.75
C GLY A 100 -4.16 -42.92 21.79
N GLY A 101 -3.97 -44.19 21.45
CA GLY A 101 -5.02 -45.02 20.88
C GLY A 101 -6.09 -45.44 21.89
N ARG A 102 -6.96 -46.35 21.39
CA ARG A 102 -8.14 -47.03 21.99
C ARG A 102 -9.45 -46.28 21.74
N LEU A 103 -10.56 -46.91 21.36
CA LEU A 103 -10.91 -48.33 21.18
C LEU A 103 -12.21 -48.34 20.34
N LEU A 104 -12.22 -49.03 19.20
CA LEU A 104 -13.49 -49.39 18.56
C LEU A 104 -14.10 -50.52 19.38
N LYS A 105 -15.19 -50.25 20.09
CA LYS A 105 -16.06 -51.32 20.59
C LYS A 105 -17.27 -51.40 19.67
N GLY A 106 -17.23 -52.36 18.76
CA GLY A 106 -18.44 -52.94 18.17
C GLY A 106 -19.18 -53.76 19.23
N GLU A 107 -20.48 -53.94 18.99
CA GLU A 107 -21.48 -54.82 19.62
C GLU A 107 -22.80 -54.01 19.62
N LYS A 108 -23.92 -54.41 19.02
CA LYS A 108 -24.38 -55.69 18.44
C LYS A 108 -25.43 -55.37 17.37
#